data_AF-A0A6M1PLL5-F1
#
_entry.id   AF-A0A6M1PLL5-F1
#
_cell.length_a   1.000
_cell.length_b   1.000
_cell.length_c   1.000
_cell.angle_alpha   90.00
_cell.angle_beta   90.00
_cell.angle_gamma   90.00
#
_symmetry.space_group_name_H-M   'P 1'
#
loop_
_entity.id
_entity.type
_entity.pdbx_description
1 polymer ?
#
loop_
_entity_poly.entity_id
_entity_poly.type
_entity_poly.pdbx_seq_one_letter_code
_entity_poly.pdbx_strand_id
1 'polypeptide(L)' 'MEDNKIINDEMTVLLRQLVMQNQISMAGHVLKAYFIRQWKTNEELAIKYVRGYFFKYYPKQVERYLKRIKERQ' A
#
# COMPACT_ATOMS: atom_id res chain seq x y z
N MET A 1 16.97 17.19 8.56
CA MET A 1 17.09 15.86 7.91
C MET A 1 15.83 15.73 7.08
N GLU A 2 15.93 15.94 5.76
CA GLU A 2 14.81 15.65 4.87
C GLU A 2 14.63 14.15 4.86
N ASP A 3 13.58 13.67 5.51
CA ASP A 3 13.14 12.30 5.39
C ASP A 3 12.99 12.00 3.90
N ASN A 4 13.81 11.07 3.39
CA ASN A 4 13.65 10.45 2.07
C ASN A 4 12.31 9.68 2.04
N LYS A 5 11.21 10.43 2.05
CA LYS A 5 9.87 9.87 1.95
C LYS A 5 9.73 9.35 0.53
N ILE A 6 9.76 8.03 0.44
CA ILE A 6 9.45 7.22 -0.76
C ILE A 6 8.11 7.65 -1.38
N ILE A 7 7.22 8.29 -0.62
CA ILE A 7 5.90 8.70 -1.05
C ILE A 7 5.60 10.07 -0.46
N ASN A 8 4.98 10.97 -1.23
CA ASN A 8 4.62 12.31 -0.74
C ASN A 8 3.60 12.25 0.43
N ASP A 9 3.43 13.39 1.11
CA ASP A 9 2.61 13.46 2.32
C ASP A 9 1.12 13.26 2.06
N GLU A 10 0.60 13.81 0.96
CA GLU A 10 -0.80 13.62 0.55
C GLU A 10 -1.13 12.14 0.32
N MET A 11 -0.27 11.42 -0.39
CA MET A 11 -0.44 9.98 -0.62
C MET A 11 -0.34 9.21 0.70
N THR A 12 0.58 9.60 1.59
CA THR A 12 0.68 8.97 2.91
C THR A 12 -0.59 9.12 3.73
N VAL A 13 -1.21 10.32 3.70
CA VAL A 13 -2.50 10.57 4.36
C VAL A 13 -3.63 9.75 3.74
N LEU A 14 -3.72 9.72 2.40
CA LEU A 14 -4.73 8.95 1.68
C LEU A 14 -4.63 7.45 2.02
N LEU A 15 -3.43 6.87 1.96
CA LEU A 15 -3.20 5.47 2.28
C LEU A 15 -3.57 5.15 3.72
N ARG A 16 -3.22 6.04 4.67
CA ARG A 16 -3.61 5.88 6.07
C ARG A 16 -5.13 5.84 6.22
N GLN A 17 -5.86 6.77 5.60
CA GLN A 17 -7.33 6.81 5.66
C GLN A 17 -7.96 5.53 5.10
N LEU A 18 -7.50 5.06 3.94
CA LEU A 18 -7.98 3.81 3.33
C LEU A 18 -7.71 2.61 4.24
N VAL A 19 -6.51 2.52 4.84
CA VAL A 19 -6.16 1.44 5.77
C VAL A 19 -7.01 1.47 7.03
N MET A 20 -7.24 2.65 7.62
CA MET A 20 -8.09 2.80 8.81
C MET A 20 -9.55 2.40 8.54
N GLN A 21 -10.03 2.58 7.31
CA GLN A 21 -11.34 2.14 6.85
C GLN A 21 -11.37 0.66 6.40
N ASN A 22 -10.33 -0.13 6.71
CA ASN A 22 -10.16 -1.53 6.28
C ASN A 22 -10.10 -1.75 4.75
N GLN A 23 -9.93 -0.69 3.96
CA GLN A 23 -9.85 -0.73 2.49
C GLN A 23 -8.43 -1.02 1.99
N ILE A 24 -7.79 -2.07 2.53
CA ILE A 24 -6.41 -2.47 2.22
C ILE A 24 -6.21 -2.74 0.71
N SER A 25 -7.17 -3.40 0.07
CA SER A 25 -7.11 -3.67 -1.39
C SER A 25 -7.10 -2.36 -2.20
N MET A 26 -7.98 -1.41 -1.86
CA MET A 26 -8.03 -0.10 -2.53
C MET A 26 -6.72 0.68 -2.31
N ALA A 27 -6.21 0.69 -1.09
CA ALA A 27 -4.91 1.31 -0.77
C ALA A 27 -3.77 0.69 -1.60
N GLY A 28 -3.80 -0.63 -1.81
CA GLY A 28 -2.88 -1.35 -2.68
C GLY A 28 -2.95 -0.89 -4.14
N HIS A 29 -4.16 -0.73 -4.69
CA HIS A 29 -4.36 -0.25 -6.06
C HIS A 29 -3.87 1.18 -6.26
N VAL A 30 -4.20 2.07 -5.32
CA VAL A 30 -3.76 3.47 -5.34
C VAL A 30 -2.24 3.56 -5.31
N LEU A 31 -1.59 2.82 -4.41
CA LEU A 31 -0.13 2.85 -4.29
C LEU A 31 0.56 2.22 -5.52
N LYS A 32 0.00 1.14 -6.08
CA LYS A 32 0.49 0.54 -7.33
C LYS A 32 0.44 1.55 -8.48
N ALA A 33 -0.70 2.24 -8.64
CA ALA A 33 -0.87 3.26 -9.67
C ALA A 33 0.10 4.43 -9.50
N TYR A 34 0.37 4.83 -8.25
CA TYR A 34 1.37 5.85 -7.94
C TYR A 34 2.77 5.42 -8.38
N PHE A 35 3.24 4.21 -8.03
CA PHE A 35 4.56 3.74 -8.47
C PHE A 35 4.67 3.63 -9.99
N ILE A 36 3.64 3.14 -10.67
CA ILE A 36 3.68 3.04 -12.14
C ILE A 36 3.72 4.44 -12.79
N ARG A 37 2.89 5.38 -12.33
CA ARG A 37 2.79 6.70 -12.97
C ARG A 37 3.93 7.63 -12.59
N GLN A 38 4.26 7.70 -11.31
CA GLN A 38 5.24 8.66 -10.79
C GLN A 38 6.66 8.12 -10.88
N TRP A 39 6.86 6.84 -10.59
CA TRP A 39 8.19 6.23 -10.56
C TRP A 39 8.52 5.44 -11.83
N LYS A 40 7.59 5.41 -12.80
CA LYS A 40 7.74 4.71 -14.09
C LYS A 40 8.17 3.24 -13.92
N THR A 41 7.77 2.61 -12.82
CA THR A 41 8.07 1.21 -12.55
C THR A 41 7.19 0.30 -13.40
N ASN A 42 7.71 -0.86 -13.80
CA ASN A 42 6.87 -1.91 -14.37
C ASN A 42 5.90 -2.48 -13.32
N GLU A 43 4.92 -3.24 -13.81
CA GLU A 43 3.84 -3.78 -12.97
C GLU A 43 4.34 -4.73 -11.87
N GLU A 44 5.28 -5.61 -12.20
CA GLU A 44 5.84 -6.58 -11.26
C GLU A 44 6.57 -5.89 -10.10
N LEU A 45 7.40 -4.91 -10.42
CA LEU A 45 8.15 -4.14 -9.45
C LEU A 45 7.23 -3.28 -8.57
N ALA A 46 6.20 -2.68 -9.16
CA ALA A 46 5.18 -1.94 -8.42
C ALA A 46 4.47 -2.84 -7.40
N ILE A 47 4.11 -4.07 -7.78
CA ILE A 47 3.48 -5.04 -6.87
C ILE A 47 4.42 -5.40 -5.71
N LYS A 48 5.72 -5.62 -6.00
CA LYS A 48 6.72 -5.91 -4.98
C LYS A 48 6.85 -4.75 -3.97
N TYR A 49 6.89 -3.52 -4.45
CA TYR A 49 6.96 -2.33 -3.58
C TYR A 49 5.70 -2.13 -2.76
N VAL A 50 4.51 -2.31 -3.35
CA VAL A 50 3.25 -2.25 -2.61
C VAL A 50 3.24 -3.24 -1.46
N ARG A 51 3.59 -4.51 -1.74
CA ARG A 51 3.68 -5.55 -0.70
C ARG A 51 4.63 -5.13 0.41
N GLY A 52 5.87 -4.77 0.06
CA GLY A 52 6.89 -4.35 1.03
C GLY A 52 6.44 -3.17 1.89
N TYR A 53 5.78 -2.17 1.27
CA TYR A 53 5.25 -1.01 1.97
C TYR A 53 4.19 -1.39 3.00
N PHE A 54 3.15 -2.13 2.61
CA PHE A 54 2.07 -2.48 3.54
C PHE A 54 2.52 -3.45 4.64
N PHE A 55 3.42 -4.38 4.35
CA PHE A 55 4.00 -5.25 5.38
C PHE A 55 4.85 -4.46 6.38
N LYS A 56 5.58 -3.44 5.92
CA LYS A 56 6.42 -2.61 6.80
C LYS A 56 5.59 -1.66 7.68
N TYR A 57 4.62 -0.96 7.10
CA TYR A 57 3.92 0.13 7.77
C TYR A 57 2.57 -0.26 8.38
N TYR A 58 1.91 -1.30 7.86
CA TYR A 58 0.56 -1.71 8.28
C TYR A 58 0.43 -3.23 8.51
N PRO A 59 1.37 -3.89 9.22
CA PRO A 59 1.41 -5.36 9.33
C PRO A 59 0.13 -5.95 9.90
N LYS A 60 -0.45 -5.35 10.94
CA LYS A 60 -1.69 -5.82 11.58
C LYS A 60 -2.89 -5.78 10.63
N GLN A 61 -2.97 -4.75 9.79
CA GLN A 61 -4.07 -4.58 8.85
C GLN A 61 -3.92 -5.52 7.65
N VAL A 62 -2.69 -5.77 7.21
CA VAL A 62 -2.38 -6.81 6.21
C VAL A 62 -2.77 -8.19 6.74
N GLU A 63 -2.39 -8.54 7.97
CA GLU A 63 -2.75 -9.81 8.59
C GLU A 63 -4.27 -10.00 8.64
N ARG A 64 -5.01 -9.00 9.12
CA ARG A 64 -6.48 -9.01 9.13
C ARG A 64 -7.07 -9.16 7.73
N TYR A 65 -6.51 -8.46 6.74
CA TYR A 65 -6.96 -8.57 5.35
C TYR A 65 -6.75 -9.99 4.80
N LEU A 66 -5.56 -10.58 5.00
CA LEU A 66 -5.24 -11.93 4.55
C LEU A 66 -6.12 -12.99 5.24
N LYS A 67 -6.38 -12.84 6.54
CA LYS A 67 -7.31 -13.71 7.27
C LYS A 67 -8.71 -13.66 6.66
N ARG A 68 -9.25 -12.46 6.39
CA ARG A 68 -10.56 -12.29 5.73
C ARG A 68 -10.62 -12.88 4.32
N ILE A 69 -9.52 -12.82 3.55
CA ILE A 69 -9.47 -13.47 2.23
C ILE A 69 -9.53 -14.98 2.38
N LYS A 70 -8.74 -15.55 3.29
CA LYS A 70 -8.69 -16.99 3.53
C LYS A 70 -10.04 -17.56 3.99
N GLU A 71 -10.79 -16.79 4.76
CA GLU A 71 -12.15 -17.17 5.23
C GLU A 71 -13.22 -17.08 4.13
N ARG A 72 -12.93 -16.42 3.00
CA ARG A 72 -13.85 -16.28 1.86
C ARG A 72 -13.61 -17.30 0.74
N GLN A 73 -12.56 -18.11 0.87
CA GLN A 73 -12.21 -19.20 -0.04
C GLN A 73 -12.68 -20.53 0.54
#